data_AF-A0A5N5KKR0-F1
#
_entry.id   AF-A0A5N5KKR0-F1
#
_cell.length_a   1.000
_cell.length_b   1.000
_cell.length_c   1.000
_cell.angle_alpha   90.00
_cell.angle_beta   90.00
_cell.angle_gamma   90.00
#
_symmetry.space_group_name_H-M   'P 1'
#
loop_
_entity.id
_entity.type
_entity.pdbx_description
1 polymer ?
#
loop_
_entity_poly.entity_id
_entity_poly.type
_entity_poly.pdbx_seq_one_letter_code
_entity_poly.pdbx_strand_id
1 'polypeptide(L)'
;MTLVLSFHGFQGLMRDDTIYENLDVKEAIRRLPEPVYNDRMFRIKRALDLSLKHQILPKDQWTKFEEDVSYLEPYLKEVIRERTEREEWQKK
;
A
#
# COMPACT_ATOMS: atom_id res chain seq x y z
N MET A 1 17.37 9.63 -8.49
CA MET A 1 16.51 10.80 -8.76
C MET A 1 15.86 10.58 -10.12
N THR A 2 14.85 9.72 -10.19
CA THR A 2 14.17 9.40 -11.45
C THR A 2 12.75 8.94 -11.14
N LEU A 3 11.83 9.90 -11.17
CA LEU A 3 10.47 9.80 -11.70
C LEU A 3 9.73 8.45 -11.50
N VAL A 4 9.31 8.15 -10.26
CA VAL A 4 8.15 7.27 -9.99
C VAL A 4 7.18 7.97 -9.02
N LEU A 5 7.24 9.30 -8.96
CA LEU A 5 6.25 10.10 -8.25
C LEU A 5 5.19 10.53 -9.26
N SER A 6 3.92 10.24 -8.95
CA SER A 6 2.73 10.81 -9.61
C SER A 6 2.06 9.98 -10.71
N PHE A 7 1.91 8.65 -10.57
CA PHE A 7 0.81 7.95 -11.26
C PHE A 7 -0.40 7.61 -10.36
N HIS A 8 -0.32 7.91 -9.06
CA HIS A 8 -1.29 7.45 -8.06
C HIS A 8 -2.10 8.59 -7.42
N GLY A 9 -1.57 9.81 -7.44
CA GLY A 9 -2.22 10.97 -6.81
C GLY A 9 -3.58 11.32 -7.41
N PHE A 10 -3.76 11.15 -8.73
CA PHE A 10 -5.04 11.43 -9.41
C PHE A 10 -6.15 10.42 -9.14
N GLN A 11 -5.82 9.26 -8.57
CA GLN A 11 -6.79 8.28 -8.07
C GLN A 11 -6.93 8.33 -6.53
N GLY A 12 -6.14 9.20 -5.88
CA GLY A 12 -6.16 9.35 -4.43
C GLY A 12 -5.62 8.10 -3.72
N LEU A 13 -4.72 7.36 -4.35
CA LEU A 13 -4.05 6.20 -3.75
C LEU A 13 -2.81 6.67 -2.98
N MET A 14 -2.47 5.95 -1.92
CA MET A 14 -1.18 6.05 -1.23
C MET A 14 -0.17 5.09 -1.87
N ARG A 15 1.13 5.31 -1.64
CA ARG A 15 2.20 4.46 -2.18
C ARG A 15 1.99 2.98 -1.85
N ASP A 16 1.70 2.69 -0.59
CA ASP A 16 1.53 1.32 -0.08
C ASP A 16 0.26 0.64 -0.61
N ASP A 17 -0.69 1.38 -1.18
CA ASP A 17 -1.87 0.79 -1.83
C ASP A 17 -1.51 0.10 -3.17
N THR A 18 -0.38 0.49 -3.78
CA THR A 18 0.04 0.09 -5.13
C THR A 18 1.12 -0.99 -5.14
N ILE A 19 1.52 -1.44 -3.95
CA ILE A 19 2.53 -2.50 -3.80
C ILE A 19 2.00 -3.83 -4.34
N TYR A 20 2.88 -4.63 -4.94
CA TYR A 20 2.53 -5.97 -5.40
C TYR A 20 2.25 -6.90 -4.22
N GLU A 21 1.05 -7.49 -4.16
CA GLU A 21 0.60 -8.36 -3.08
C GLU A 21 1.21 -9.78 -3.15
N ASN A 22 2.48 -9.90 -2.76
CA ASN A 22 3.12 -11.20 -2.50
C ASN A 22 2.66 -11.81 -1.16
N LEU A 23 3.16 -13.00 -0.79
CA LEU A 23 2.78 -13.68 0.46
C LEU A 23 3.13 -12.84 1.71
N ASP A 24 4.29 -12.20 1.73
CA ASP A 24 4.74 -11.36 2.85
C ASP A 24 3.84 -10.11 3.02
N VAL A 25 3.46 -9.48 1.91
CA VAL A 25 2.56 -8.32 1.87
C VAL A 25 1.16 -8.70 2.30
N LYS A 26 0.63 -9.86 1.88
CA LYS A 26 -0.69 -10.34 2.32
C LYS A 26 -0.73 -10.55 3.83
N GLU A 27 0.32 -11.12 4.40
CA GLU A 27 0.42 -11.29 5.85
C GLU A 27 0.59 -9.95 6.57
N ALA A 28 1.36 -9.01 6.01
CA ALA A 28 1.47 -7.65 6.55
C ALA A 28 0.12 -6.91 6.56
N ILE A 29 -0.66 -7.02 5.47
CA ILE A 29 -2.01 -6.44 5.38
C ILE A 29 -2.95 -7.06 6.42
N ARG A 30 -2.85 -8.37 6.66
CA ARG A 30 -3.64 -9.08 7.68
C ARG A 30 -3.36 -8.58 9.11
N ARG A 31 -2.16 -8.08 9.37
CA ARG A 31 -1.74 -7.55 10.69
C ARG A 31 -2.14 -6.08 10.90
N LEU A 32 -2.64 -5.40 9.87
CA LEU A 32 -3.04 -4.00 9.99
C LEU A 32 -4.20 -3.81 10.98
N PRO A 33 -4.24 -2.68 11.71
CA PRO A 33 -5.41 -2.29 12.47
C PRO A 33 -6.62 -2.13 11.55
N GLU A 34 -7.80 -2.52 12.04
CA GLU A 34 -9.05 -2.48 11.28
C GLU A 34 -9.36 -1.09 10.66
N PRO A 35 -9.18 0.04 11.36
CA PRO A 35 -9.41 1.36 10.75
C PRO A 35 -8.51 1.62 9.52
N VAL A 36 -7.23 1.29 9.64
CA VAL A 36 -6.23 1.49 8.57
C VAL A 36 -6.52 0.58 7.38
N TYR A 37 -6.92 -0.67 7.65
CA TYR A 37 -7.34 -1.62 6.63
C TYR A 37 -8.58 -1.11 5.87
N ASN A 38 -9.59 -0.62 6.58
CA ASN A 38 -10.80 -0.08 5.97
C ASN A 38 -10.52 1.14 5.11
N ASP A 39 -9.65 2.04 5.57
CA ASP A 39 -9.21 3.21 4.81
C ASP A 39 -8.48 2.81 3.51
N ARG A 40 -7.58 1.83 3.60
CA ARG A 40 -6.92 1.23 2.41
C ARG A 40 -7.96 0.69 1.44
N MET A 41 -8.90 -0.12 1.92
CA MET A 41 -9.94 -0.70 1.08
C MET A 41 -10.83 0.34 0.43
N PHE A 42 -11.15 1.43 1.13
CA PHE A 42 -11.90 2.55 0.57
C PHE A 42 -11.15 3.24 -0.56
N ARG A 43 -9.86 3.56 -0.37
CA ARG A 43 -9.02 4.17 -1.42
C ARG A 43 -8.91 3.29 -2.66
N ILE A 44 -8.70 1.99 -2.48
CA ILE A 44 -8.65 1.02 -3.60
C ILE A 44 -9.99 0.95 -4.33
N LYS A 45 -11.12 0.83 -3.61
CA LYS A 45 -12.46 0.81 -4.23
C LYS A 45 -12.73 2.08 -5.04
N ARG A 46 -12.37 3.24 -4.50
CA ARG A 46 -12.49 4.53 -5.19
C ARG A 46 -11.64 4.55 -6.46
N ALA A 47 -10.39 4.11 -6.39
CA ALA A 47 -9.51 4.05 -7.55
C ALA A 47 -10.05 3.10 -8.64
N LEU A 48 -10.61 1.95 -8.24
CA LEU A 48 -11.26 1.02 -9.17
C LEU A 48 -12.49 1.65 -9.84
N ASP A 49 -13.36 2.32 -9.09
CA ASP A 49 -14.54 3.00 -9.64
C ASP A 49 -14.15 4.10 -10.66
N LEU A 50 -13.13 4.90 -10.33
CA LEU A 50 -12.58 5.92 -11.23
C LEU A 50 -11.98 5.29 -12.49
N SER A 51 -11.23 4.20 -12.32
CA SER A 51 -10.63 3.46 -13.43
C SER A 51 -11.70 2.87 -14.37
N LEU A 52 -12.79 2.33 -13.81
CA LEU A 52 -13.91 1.79 -14.59
C LEU A 52 -14.61 2.88 -15.41
N LYS A 53 -14.74 4.08 -14.83
CA LYS A 53 -15.35 5.24 -15.49
C LYS A 53 -14.39 5.99 -16.43
N HIS A 54 -13.12 5.60 -16.45
CA HIS A 54 -12.04 6.37 -17.10
C HIS A 54 -12.01 7.84 -16.66
N GLN A 55 -12.30 8.09 -15.38
CA GLN A 55 -12.34 9.41 -14.76
C GLN A 55 -11.18 9.60 -13.79
N ILE A 56 -10.88 10.85 -13.46
CA ILE A 56 -9.87 11.25 -12.48
C ILE A 56 -10.52 12.04 -11.35
N LEU A 57 -9.90 12.04 -10.16
CA LEU A 57 -10.34 12.94 -9.08
C LEU A 57 -10.08 14.40 -9.44
N PRO A 58 -10.88 15.34 -8.90
CA PRO A 58 -10.54 16.76 -8.88
C PRO A 58 -9.16 16.98 -8.24
N LYS A 59 -8.40 17.97 -8.74
CA LYS A 59 -7.02 18.25 -8.28
C LYS A 59 -6.90 18.50 -6.78
N ASP A 60 -7.91 19.08 -6.16
CA ASP A 60 -7.92 19.38 -4.73
C ASP A 60 -8.02 18.13 -3.84
N GLN A 61 -8.44 17.00 -4.42
CA GLN A 61 -8.57 15.71 -3.75
C GLN A 61 -7.42 14.75 -4.06
N TRP A 62 -6.38 15.22 -4.77
CA TRP A 62 -5.22 14.39 -5.05
C TRP A 62 -4.41 14.20 -3.77
N THR A 63 -3.94 12.97 -3.54
CA THR A 63 -3.05 12.67 -2.41
C THR A 63 -1.84 13.59 -2.49
N LYS A 64 -1.64 14.41 -1.47
CA LYS A 64 -0.46 15.27 -1.36
C LYS A 64 0.73 14.44 -0.95
N PHE A 65 1.92 14.87 -1.36
CA PHE A 65 3.17 14.18 -1.00
C PHE A 65 3.39 14.13 0.52
N GLU A 66 2.97 15.17 1.24
CA GLU A 66 3.07 15.28 2.70
C GLU A 66 2.17 14.28 3.45
N GLU A 67 1.11 13.81 2.79
CA GLU A 67 0.12 12.88 3.34
C GLU A 67 0.42 11.41 2.98
N ASP A 68 1.42 11.16 2.12
CA ASP A 68 1.83 9.82 1.70
C ASP A 68 2.67 9.13 2.78
N VAL A 69 1.97 8.53 3.74
CA VAL A 69 2.57 7.81 4.87
C VAL A 69 2.72 6.32 4.53
N SER A 70 3.92 5.78 4.73
CA SER A 70 4.21 4.34 4.59
C SER A 70 3.64 3.51 5.76
N TYR A 71 2.32 3.35 5.76
CA TYR A 71 1.59 2.64 6.82
C TYR A 71 1.84 1.13 6.86
N LEU A 72 2.29 0.51 5.77
CA LEU A 72 2.50 -0.93 5.64
C LEU A 72 3.95 -1.34 5.93
N GLU A 73 4.90 -0.43 5.74
CA GLU A 73 6.34 -0.66 5.92
C GLU A 73 6.72 -1.31 7.27
N PRO A 74 6.21 -0.87 8.44
CA PRO A 74 6.60 -1.50 9.71
C PRO A 74 6.18 -2.97 9.78
N TYR A 75 4.94 -3.29 9.39
CA TYR A 75 4.43 -4.67 9.40
C TYR A 75 5.15 -5.55 8.39
N LEU A 76 5.46 -5.03 7.20
CA LEU A 76 6.16 -5.77 6.17
C LEU A 76 7.59 -6.13 6.60
N LYS A 77 8.30 -5.20 7.25
CA LYS A 77 9.65 -5.47 7.80
C LYS A 77 9.63 -6.58 8.84
N GLU A 78 8.62 -6.60 9.71
CA GLU A 78 8.47 -7.65 10.72
C GLU A 78 8.22 -9.02 10.08
N VAL A 79 7.32 -9.10 9.10
CA VAL A 79 7.01 -10.35 8.39
C VAL A 79 8.25 -10.89 7.66
N ILE A 80 8.99 -10.03 6.96
CA ILE A 80 10.22 -10.41 6.27
C ILE A 80 11.27 -10.90 7.28
N ARG A 81 11.44 -10.20 8.41
CA ARG A 81 12.38 -10.61 9.47
C ARG A 81 12.05 -12.00 10.01
N GLU A 82 10.78 -12.26 10.34
CA GLU A 82 10.33 -13.57 10.82
C GLU A 82 10.55 -14.67 9.77
N ARG A 83 10.34 -14.37 8.48
CA ARG A 83 10.58 -15.32 7.39
C ARG A 83 12.06 -15.66 7.28
N THR A 84 12.93 -14.65 7.26
CA THR A 84 14.39 -14.84 7.17
C THR A 84 14.93 -15.61 8.37
N GLU A 85 14.46 -15.32 9.59
CA GLU A 85 14.87 -16.05 10.80
C GLU A 85 14.49 -17.54 10.73
N ARG A 86 13.29 -17.87 10.24
CA ARG A 86 12.87 -19.26 10.03
C ARG A 86 13.71 -19.96 8.96
N GLU A 87 14.01 -19.28 7.86
CA GLU A 87 14.86 -19.80 6.79
C GLU A 87 16.30 -20.06 7.26
N GLU A 88 16.85 -19.18 8.11
CA GLU A 88 18.17 -19.36 8.72
C GLU A 88 18.20 -20.52 9.71
N TRP A 89 17.15 -20.66 10.52
CA TRP A 89 17.01 -21.78 11.45
C TRP A 89 16.93 -23.14 10.72
N GLN A 90 16.18 -23.22 9.62
CA GLN A 90 16.03 -24.46 8.85
C GLN A 90 17.28 -24.87 8.07
N LYS A 91 18.19 -23.93 7.78
CA LYS A 91 19.47 -24.21 7.12
C LYS A 91 20.52 -24.79 8.07
N LYS A 92 20.26 -24.73 9.37
CA LYS A 92 21.17 -25.17 10.43
C LYS A 92 20.83 -26.58 10.88
#